data_AF-A0A533XML5-F1
#
_entry.id   AF-A0A533XML5-F1
#
_cell.length_a   1.000
_cell.length_b   1.000
_cell.length_c   1.000
_cell.angle_alpha   90.00
_cell.angle_beta   90.00
_cell.angle_gamma   90.00
#
_symmetry.space_group_name_H-M   'P 1'
#
loop_
_entity.id
_entity.type
_entity.pdbx_description
1 polymer ?
#
loop_
_entity_poly.entity_id
_entity_poly.type
_entity_poly.pdbx_seq_one_letter_code
_entity_poly.pdbx_strand_id
1 'polypeptide(L)'
;MRKSLLLLSLLLLLGGCQASKPIERSAGLDNTVFMNLWGTFSQCQSSTDLDAMRGIVQQLNQAANIPTSGNEFVLPLPERFNRLVSKPTPRLAVDPIAMATACSLYTGQVALNAGRNDVAADMFLSVIQRHLETEYAYYVNQARLGLAQLSAGPHVSIDPSPKIISD
;
A
#
# COMPACT_ATOMS: atom_id res chain seq x y z
N MET A 1 -7.30 31.18 -58.89
CA MET A 1 -7.67 31.40 -57.47
C MET A 1 -8.37 30.19 -56.82
N ARG A 2 -9.41 29.60 -57.42
CA ARG A 2 -10.17 28.46 -56.86
C ARG A 2 -9.34 27.18 -56.61
N LYS A 3 -8.36 26.88 -57.48
CA LYS A 3 -7.44 25.73 -57.32
C LYS A 3 -6.43 25.91 -56.18
N SER A 4 -5.97 27.14 -55.91
CA SER A 4 -5.07 27.43 -54.77
C SER A 4 -5.75 27.25 -53.43
N LEU A 5 -7.03 27.63 -53.31
CA LEU A 5 -7.78 27.44 -52.06
C LEU A 5 -7.98 25.95 -51.73
N LEU A 6 -8.23 25.12 -52.76
CA LEU A 6 -8.39 23.67 -52.59
C LEU A 6 -7.10 22.97 -52.18
N LEU A 7 -5.96 23.41 -52.72
CA LEU A 7 -4.64 22.92 -52.31
C LEU A 7 -4.30 23.34 -50.88
N LEU A 8 -4.63 24.57 -50.49
CA LEU A 8 -4.40 25.06 -49.13
C LEU A 8 -5.28 24.34 -48.09
N SER A 9 -6.56 24.09 -48.41
CA SER A 9 -7.44 23.32 -47.53
C SER A 9 -6.98 21.87 -47.38
N LEU A 10 -6.48 21.26 -48.45
CA LEU A 10 -5.94 19.91 -48.41
C LEU A 10 -4.67 19.83 -47.53
N LEU A 11 -3.77 20.81 -47.63
CA LEU A 11 -2.58 20.90 -46.76
C LEU A 11 -2.94 21.10 -45.28
N LEU A 12 -3.97 21.89 -44.97
CA LEU A 12 -4.47 22.09 -43.60
C LEU A 12 -5.16 20.83 -43.02
N LEU A 13 -5.81 20.02 -43.87
CA LEU A 13 -6.42 18.74 -43.48
C LEU A 13 -5.37 17.64 -43.24
N LEU A 14 -4.23 17.64 -43.94
CA LEU A 14 -3.14 16.68 -43.72
C LEU A 14 -2.18 17.07 -42.58
N GLY A 15 -2.19 18.34 -42.13
CA GLY A 15 -1.33 18.81 -41.03
C GLY A 15 -1.84 18.52 -39.62
N GLY A 16 -3.02 17.91 -39.48
CA GLY A 16 -3.74 17.83 -38.19
C GLY A 16 -3.37 16.68 -37.23
N CYS A 17 -2.44 15.77 -37.56
CA CYS A 17 -2.34 14.48 -36.85
C CYS A 17 -0.95 14.08 -36.32
N GLN A 18 -0.01 15.00 -36.05
CA GLN A 18 1.35 14.58 -35.60
C GLN A 18 1.96 15.41 -34.45
N ALA A 19 1.18 16.23 -33.73
CA ALA A 19 1.73 17.05 -32.62
C ALA A 19 1.35 16.60 -31.21
N SER A 20 0.67 15.46 -31.05
CA SER A 20 0.59 14.80 -29.74
C SER A 20 1.89 14.02 -29.53
N LYS A 21 2.89 14.68 -28.91
CA LYS A 21 4.01 13.95 -28.30
C LYS A 21 3.40 12.81 -27.47
N PRO A 22 3.89 11.56 -27.58
CA PRO A 22 3.42 10.51 -26.69
C PRO A 22 3.64 11.04 -25.27
N ILE A 23 2.56 11.21 -24.52
CA ILE A 23 2.66 11.38 -23.07
C ILE A 23 3.35 10.10 -22.62
N GLU A 24 4.63 10.21 -22.23
CA GLU A 24 5.31 9.09 -21.61
C GLU A 24 4.46 8.66 -20.42
N ARG A 25 3.80 7.51 -20.56
CA ARG A 25 3.09 6.87 -19.47
C ARG A 25 4.16 6.40 -18.49
N SER A 26 4.52 7.23 -17.53
CA SER A 26 5.33 6.79 -16.40
C SER A 26 4.98 7.56 -15.14
N ALA A 27 3.78 7.30 -14.64
CA ALA A 27 3.42 7.58 -13.25
C ALA A 27 2.96 6.30 -12.51
N GLY A 28 3.10 5.13 -13.16
CA GLY A 28 2.80 3.82 -12.58
C GLY A 28 4.08 3.11 -12.18
N LEU A 29 3.99 2.25 -11.16
CA LEU A 29 5.06 1.33 -10.80
C LEU A 29 5.44 0.49 -12.02
N ASP A 30 6.73 0.27 -12.27
CA ASP A 30 7.18 -0.66 -13.30
C ASP A 30 6.54 -2.04 -13.07
N ASN A 31 6.07 -2.70 -14.13
CA ASN A 31 5.33 -3.95 -14.02
C ASN A 31 6.13 -5.04 -13.29
N THR A 32 7.45 -5.09 -13.47
CA THR A 32 8.32 -6.04 -12.79
C THR A 32 8.35 -5.76 -11.29
N VAL A 33 8.46 -4.49 -10.91
CA VAL A 33 8.48 -4.06 -9.51
C VAL A 33 7.12 -4.32 -8.86
N PHE A 34 6.02 -4.06 -9.58
CA PHE A 34 4.68 -4.39 -9.13
C PHE A 34 4.50 -5.90 -8.90
N MET A 35 4.83 -6.73 -9.89
CA MET A 35 4.66 -8.18 -9.79
C MET A 35 5.52 -8.78 -8.67
N ASN A 36 6.72 -8.24 -8.44
CA ASN A 36 7.56 -8.65 -7.32
C ASN A 36 6.90 -8.28 -5.98
N LEU A 37 6.46 -7.03 -5.80
CA LEU A 37 5.80 -6.58 -4.58
C LEU A 37 4.52 -7.39 -4.29
N TRP A 38 3.71 -7.62 -5.32
CA TRP A 38 2.52 -8.46 -5.25
C TRP A 38 2.85 -9.90 -4.86
N GLY A 39 3.92 -10.48 -5.42
CA GLY A 39 4.41 -11.81 -5.07
C GLY A 39 4.82 -11.91 -3.61
N THR A 40 5.63 -10.96 -3.13
CA THR A 40 6.07 -10.88 -1.73
C THR A 40 4.88 -10.74 -0.77
N PHE A 41 3.91 -9.89 -1.09
CA PHE A 41 2.69 -9.76 -0.30
C PHE A 41 1.83 -11.02 -0.31
N SER A 42 1.70 -11.68 -1.47
CA SER A 42 0.95 -12.94 -1.60
C SER A 42 1.57 -14.06 -0.75
N GLN A 43 2.90 -14.11 -0.67
CA GLN A 43 3.60 -15.03 0.23
C GLN A 43 3.31 -14.75 1.70
N CYS A 44 3.16 -13.47 2.09
CA CYS A 44 2.75 -13.14 3.45
C CYS A 44 1.37 -13.72 3.79
N GLN A 45 0.40 -13.58 2.87
CA GLN A 45 -0.96 -14.05 3.10
C GLN A 45 -1.11 -15.57 3.18
N SER A 46 -0.22 -16.32 2.52
CA SER A 46 -0.27 -17.78 2.50
C SER A 46 0.63 -18.44 3.56
N SER A 47 1.50 -17.67 4.22
CA SER A 47 2.44 -18.19 5.22
C SER A 47 1.85 -18.22 6.63
N THR A 48 2.30 -19.19 7.41
CA THR A 48 2.10 -19.27 8.86
C THR A 48 3.41 -19.35 9.64
N ASP A 49 4.56 -19.37 8.93
CA ASP A 49 5.89 -19.32 9.53
C ASP A 49 6.21 -17.87 9.93
N LEU A 50 6.19 -17.61 11.23
CA LEU A 50 6.37 -16.27 11.78
C LEU A 50 7.72 -15.65 11.46
N ASP A 51 8.80 -16.43 11.36
CA ASP A 51 10.12 -15.91 11.04
C ASP A 51 10.19 -15.50 9.56
N ALA A 52 9.64 -16.33 8.67
CA ALA A 52 9.50 -16.00 7.27
C ALA A 52 8.60 -14.76 7.06
N MET A 53 7.45 -14.70 7.75
CA MET A 53 6.53 -13.57 7.68
C MET A 53 7.16 -12.26 8.15
N ARG A 54 7.93 -12.27 9.24
CA ARG A 54 8.67 -11.08 9.70
C ARG A 54 9.68 -10.61 8.66
N GLY A 55 10.38 -11.53 8.00
CA GLY A 55 11.26 -11.20 6.87
C GLY A 55 10.52 -10.55 5.70
N ILE A 56 9.34 -11.08 5.35
CA ILE A 56 8.47 -10.54 4.31
C ILE A 56 7.99 -9.13 4.68
N VAL A 57 7.54 -8.91 5.93
CA VAL A 57 7.16 -7.59 6.44
C VAL A 57 8.31 -6.59 6.27
N GLN A 58 9.55 -6.97 6.60
CA GLN A 58 10.71 -6.08 6.43
C GLN A 58 10.94 -5.72 4.96
N GLN A 59 10.85 -6.67 4.04
CA GLN A 59 11.00 -6.43 2.61
C GLN A 59 9.92 -5.47 2.08
N LEU A 60 8.66 -5.68 2.44
CA LEU A 60 7.56 -4.79 2.03
C LEU A 60 7.73 -3.38 2.59
N ASN A 61 8.14 -3.25 3.85
CA ASN A 61 8.43 -1.95 4.46
C ASN A 61 9.59 -1.22 3.75
N GLN A 62 10.64 -1.95 3.33
CA GLN A 62 11.71 -1.34 2.55
C GLN A 62 11.21 -0.85 1.20
N ALA A 63 10.43 -1.66 0.48
CA ALA A 63 9.85 -1.28 -0.80
C ALA A 63 8.88 -0.09 -0.70
N ALA A 64 8.13 0.01 0.40
CA ALA A 64 7.21 1.11 0.66
C ALA A 64 7.90 2.47 0.90
N ASN A 65 9.17 2.46 1.31
CA ASN A 65 9.96 3.67 1.52
C ASN A 65 10.72 4.13 0.26
N ILE A 66 10.72 3.34 -0.82
CA ILE A 66 11.37 3.74 -2.07
C ILE A 66 10.49 4.80 -2.73
N PRO A 67 10.99 6.03 -2.92
CA PRO A 67 10.26 7.03 -3.69
C PRO A 67 9.96 6.42 -5.04
N THR A 68 8.70 6.38 -5.44
CA THR A 68 8.36 5.83 -6.75
C THR A 68 9.01 6.72 -7.80
N SER A 69 10.02 6.17 -8.46
CA SER A 69 10.81 6.78 -9.53
C SER A 69 10.00 7.00 -10.81
N GLY A 70 8.75 7.44 -10.69
CA GLY A 70 8.08 8.09 -11.81
C GLY A 70 8.81 9.39 -12.03
N ASN A 71 9.39 9.57 -13.22
CA ASN A 71 9.95 10.84 -13.67
C ASN A 71 9.05 11.96 -13.16
N GLU A 72 9.59 12.81 -12.27
CA GLU A 72 8.87 13.90 -11.63
C GLU A 72 8.03 14.57 -12.72
N PHE A 73 6.71 14.42 -12.64
CA PHE A 73 5.84 14.95 -13.68
C PHE A 73 5.91 16.47 -13.58
N VAL A 74 6.84 17.05 -14.33
CA VAL A 74 7.01 18.50 -14.44
C VAL A 74 5.93 18.97 -15.39
N LEU A 75 4.88 19.54 -14.82
CA LEU A 75 3.90 20.28 -15.60
C LEU A 75 4.66 21.33 -16.44
N PRO A 76 4.37 21.46 -17.75
CA PRO A 76 4.98 22.48 -18.61
C PRO A 76 4.39 23.86 -18.28
N LEU A 77 4.58 24.31 -17.05
CA LEU A 77 4.11 25.58 -16.52
C LEU A 77 5.30 26.55 -16.44
N PRO A 78 5.08 27.85 -16.72
CA PRO A 78 6.05 28.88 -16.40
C PRO A 78 6.45 28.82 -14.92
N GLU A 79 7.74 28.97 -14.59
CA GLU A 79 8.30 28.77 -13.23
C GLU A 79 7.53 29.51 -12.12
N ARG A 80 6.97 30.68 -12.43
CA ARG A 80 6.16 31.49 -11.51
C ARG A 80 4.96 30.73 -10.91
N PHE A 81 4.49 29.68 -11.58
CA PHE A 81 3.36 28.88 -11.14
C PHE A 81 3.76 27.57 -10.44
N ASN A 82 5.03 27.17 -10.44
CA ASN A 82 5.47 25.93 -9.79
C ASN A 82 5.14 25.90 -8.29
N ARG A 83 5.13 27.06 -7.62
CA ARG A 83 4.76 27.18 -6.20
C ARG A 83 3.27 27.01 -5.93
N LEU A 84 2.42 27.09 -6.96
CA LEU A 84 0.96 26.96 -6.84
C LEU A 84 0.48 25.54 -7.11
N VAL A 85 1.38 24.61 -7.43
CA VAL A 85 1.00 23.25 -7.79
C VAL A 85 1.70 22.25 -6.88
N SER A 86 0.89 21.41 -6.22
CA SER A 86 1.39 20.30 -5.43
C SER A 86 1.96 19.22 -6.34
N LYS A 87 3.04 18.57 -5.90
CA LYS A 87 3.55 17.37 -6.57
C LYS A 87 2.41 16.33 -6.63
N PRO A 88 2.07 15.80 -7.80
CA PRO A 88 1.04 14.78 -7.89
C PRO A 88 1.45 13.54 -7.10
N THR A 89 0.58 13.06 -6.22
CA THR A 89 0.80 11.77 -5.55
C THR A 89 0.84 10.66 -6.63
N PRO A 90 1.83 9.76 -6.61
CA PRO A 90 1.89 8.61 -7.50
C PRO A 90 0.59 7.80 -7.40
N ARG A 91 -0.09 7.58 -8.53
CA ARG A 91 -1.30 6.73 -8.58
C ARG A 91 -0.91 5.32 -8.97
N LEU A 92 -0.32 4.62 -8.00
CA LEU A 92 0.00 3.21 -8.16
C LEU A 92 -1.30 2.39 -8.14
N ALA A 93 -1.35 1.30 -8.91
CA ALA A 93 -2.48 0.38 -8.87
C ALA A 93 -2.64 -0.30 -7.49
N VAL A 94 -1.56 -0.31 -6.71
CA VAL A 94 -1.50 -0.84 -5.35
C VAL A 94 -0.64 0.07 -4.50
N ASP A 95 -1.06 0.32 -3.26
CA ASP A 95 -0.29 1.06 -2.26
C ASP A 95 0.69 0.12 -1.53
N PRO A 96 2.01 0.26 -1.73
CA PRO A 96 3.02 -0.55 -1.04
C PRO A 96 3.02 -0.38 0.48
N ILE A 97 2.64 0.80 0.98
CA ILE A 97 2.52 1.05 2.42
C ILE A 97 1.37 0.19 2.95
N ALA A 98 0.18 0.26 2.33
CA ALA A 98 -0.96 -0.56 2.72
C ALA A 98 -0.65 -2.08 2.69
N MET A 99 0.10 -2.55 1.70
CA MET A 99 0.56 -3.95 1.65
C MET A 99 1.44 -4.33 2.85
N ALA A 100 2.44 -3.51 3.16
CA ALA A 100 3.35 -3.74 4.28
C ALA A 100 2.58 -3.73 5.62
N THR A 101 1.64 -2.79 5.78
CA THR A 101 0.81 -2.65 6.98
C THR A 101 -0.15 -3.82 7.13
N ALA A 102 -0.81 -4.24 6.05
CA ALA A 102 -1.71 -5.40 6.06
C ALA A 102 -0.96 -6.70 6.38
N CYS A 103 0.22 -6.90 5.79
CA CYS A 103 1.06 -8.05 6.12
C CYS A 103 1.50 -8.01 7.59
N SER A 104 1.91 -6.85 8.11
CA SER A 104 2.29 -6.70 9.53
C SER A 104 1.14 -7.07 10.47
N LEU A 105 -0.09 -6.60 10.18
CA LEU A 105 -1.28 -6.98 10.95
C LEU A 105 -1.56 -8.48 10.89
N TYR A 106 -1.48 -9.06 9.70
CA TYR A 106 -1.72 -10.49 9.52
C TYR A 106 -0.69 -11.32 10.30
N THR A 107 0.60 -10.97 10.23
CA THR A 107 1.64 -11.60 11.06
C THR A 107 1.35 -11.45 12.54
N GLY A 108 0.89 -10.29 12.99
CA GLY A 108 0.47 -10.07 14.38
C GLY A 108 -0.68 -10.99 14.80
N GLN A 109 -1.68 -11.18 13.93
CA GLN A 109 -2.80 -12.08 14.20
C GLN A 109 -2.39 -13.55 14.22
N VAL A 110 -1.54 -13.98 13.28
CA VAL A 110 -1.01 -15.36 13.27
C VAL A 110 -0.18 -15.61 14.54
N ALA A 111 0.65 -14.65 14.95
CA ALA A 111 1.44 -14.74 16.17
C ALA A 111 0.55 -14.82 17.43
N LEU A 112 -0.49 -13.98 17.50
CA LEU A 112 -1.46 -13.98 18.58
C LEU A 112 -2.16 -15.35 18.69
N ASN A 113 -2.63 -15.89 17.57
CA ASN A 113 -3.28 -17.20 17.52
C ASN A 113 -2.34 -18.36 17.89
N ALA A 114 -1.03 -18.21 17.62
CA ALA A 114 0.00 -19.17 17.99
C ALA A 114 0.50 -19.00 19.44
N GLY A 115 -0.04 -18.06 20.22
CA GLY A 115 0.41 -17.76 21.59
C GLY A 115 1.78 -17.06 21.66
N ARG A 116 2.31 -16.60 20.52
CA ARG A 116 3.57 -15.86 20.40
C ARG A 116 3.33 -14.38 20.66
N ASN A 117 2.96 -14.08 21.91
CA ASN A 117 2.52 -12.76 22.36
C ASN A 117 3.57 -11.66 22.17
N ASP A 118 4.86 -12.02 22.29
CA ASP A 118 6.01 -11.16 22.00
C ASP A 118 5.96 -10.66 20.54
N VAL A 119 5.85 -11.59 19.60
CA VAL A 119 5.81 -11.28 18.16
C VAL A 119 4.53 -10.54 17.79
N ALA A 120 3.39 -10.93 18.37
CA ALA A 120 2.12 -10.25 18.13
C ALA A 120 2.18 -8.78 18.56
N ALA A 121 2.69 -8.51 19.77
CA ALA A 121 2.85 -7.17 20.30
C ALA A 121 3.75 -6.31 19.40
N ASP A 122 4.93 -6.85 19.04
CA ASP A 122 5.87 -6.18 18.13
C ASP A 122 5.19 -5.78 16.81
N MET A 123 4.47 -6.70 16.19
CA MET A 123 3.83 -6.45 14.89
C MET A 123 2.74 -5.39 14.97
N PHE A 124 1.83 -5.48 15.96
CA PHE A 124 0.77 -4.50 16.14
C PHE A 124 1.31 -3.12 16.51
N LEU A 125 2.29 -3.02 17.41
CA LEU A 125 2.93 -1.75 17.75
C LEU A 125 3.60 -1.12 16.51
N SER A 126 4.23 -1.94 15.66
CA SER A 126 4.88 -1.44 14.46
C SER A 126 3.91 -0.80 13.45
N VAL A 127 2.64 -1.25 13.41
CA VAL A 127 1.58 -0.66 12.59
C VAL A 127 1.17 0.70 13.16
N ILE A 128 1.01 0.80 14.48
CA ILE A 128 0.62 2.05 15.15
C ILE A 128 1.73 3.12 15.02
N GLN A 129 2.99 2.72 15.18
CA GLN A 129 4.12 3.65 15.16
C GLN A 129 4.42 4.21 13.77
N ARG A 130 4.17 3.44 12.71
CA ARG A 130 4.41 3.88 11.31
C ARG A 130 3.32 4.81 10.77
N HIS A 131 2.12 4.78 11.33
CA HIS A 131 0.98 5.48 10.77
C HIS A 131 0.32 6.39 11.81
N LEU A 132 0.78 7.63 11.84
CA LEU A 132 0.15 8.69 12.63
C LEU A 132 -0.98 9.40 11.86
N GLU A 133 -1.06 9.18 10.55
CA GLU A 133 -2.01 9.83 9.65
C GLU A 133 -3.33 9.06 9.49
N THR A 134 -4.39 9.79 9.18
CA THR A 134 -5.76 9.27 9.06
C THR A 134 -5.93 8.26 7.93
N GLU A 135 -5.07 8.29 6.91
CA GLU A 135 -5.14 7.45 5.72
C GLU A 135 -5.11 5.94 6.05
N TYR A 136 -4.37 5.55 7.10
CA TYR A 136 -4.24 4.17 7.55
C TYR A 136 -4.98 3.88 8.86
N ALA A 137 -5.95 4.72 9.23
CA ALA A 137 -6.67 4.62 10.52
C ALA A 137 -7.34 3.25 10.74
N TYR A 138 -7.84 2.61 9.68
CA TYR A 138 -8.41 1.27 9.76
C TYR A 138 -7.38 0.27 10.33
N TYR A 139 -6.16 0.25 9.77
CA TYR A 139 -5.11 -0.67 10.18
C TYR A 139 -4.62 -0.38 11.61
N VAL A 140 -4.48 0.90 11.96
CA VAL A 140 -4.13 1.33 13.31
C VAL A 140 -5.17 0.86 14.33
N ASN A 141 -6.46 0.96 14.01
CA ASN A 141 -7.53 0.49 14.88
C ASN A 141 -7.50 -1.04 15.04
N GLN A 142 -7.29 -1.80 13.97
CA GLN A 142 -7.11 -3.25 14.04
C GLN A 142 -5.91 -3.65 14.93
N ALA A 143 -4.78 -2.95 14.80
CA ALA A 143 -3.61 -3.19 15.65
C ALA A 143 -3.90 -2.93 17.13
N ARG A 144 -4.63 -1.85 17.45
CA ARG A 144 -5.05 -1.55 18.83
C ARG A 144 -5.96 -2.64 19.40
N LEU A 145 -6.88 -3.16 18.60
CA LEU A 145 -7.73 -4.29 19.01
C LEU A 145 -6.91 -5.55 19.27
N GLY A 146 -5.91 -5.84 18.44
CA GLY A 146 -4.97 -6.95 18.66
C GLY A 146 -4.16 -6.81 19.96
N LEU A 147 -3.66 -5.61 20.26
CA LEU A 147 -2.98 -5.32 21.54
C LEU A 147 -3.92 -5.47 22.75
N ALA A 148 -5.18 -5.04 22.62
CA ALA A 148 -6.16 -5.24 23.67
C ALA A 148 -6.41 -6.73 23.95
N GLN A 149 -6.44 -7.58 22.92
CA GLN A 149 -6.56 -9.03 23.07
C GLN A 149 -5.35 -9.64 23.83
N LEU A 150 -4.14 -9.16 23.58
CA LEU A 150 -2.95 -9.60 24.33
C LEU A 150 -3.05 -9.26 25.83
N SER A 151 -3.61 -8.08 26.15
CA SER A 151 -3.77 -7.63 27.54
C SER A 151 -4.88 -8.35 28.30
N ALA A 152 -5.86 -8.92 27.60
CA ALA A 152 -6.96 -9.66 28.20
C ALA A 152 -6.54 -11.05 28.74
N GLY A 153 -5.31 -11.49 28.45
CA GLY A 153 -4.81 -12.82 28.84
C GLY A 153 -5.50 -13.96 28.08
N PRO A 154 -5.07 -15.22 28.26
CA PRO A 154 -5.80 -16.35 27.69
C PRO A 154 -7.24 -16.29 28.21
N HIS A 155 -8.22 -16.42 27.33
CA HIS A 155 -9.59 -16.71 27.74
C HIS A 155 -9.58 -17.96 28.62
N VAL A 156 -9.56 -17.78 29.95
CA VAL A 156 -10.01 -18.80 30.88
C VAL A 156 -11.48 -18.95 30.53
N SER A 157 -11.80 -20.03 29.82
CA SER A 157 -13.16 -20.54 29.75
C SER A 157 -13.60 -20.77 31.20
N ILE A 158 -14.26 -19.78 31.79
CA ILE A 158 -15.01 -19.99 33.03
C ILE A 158 -16.16 -20.88 32.60
N ASP A 159 -15.93 -22.19 32.68
CA ASP A 159 -16.98 -23.20 32.62
C ASP A 159 -17.99 -22.87 33.73
N PRO A 160 -19.23 -22.47 33.41
CA PRO A 160 -20.25 -22.16 34.39
C PRO A 160 -20.93 -23.45 34.89
N SER A 161 -20.26 -24.60 34.86
CA SER A 161 -20.81 -25.83 35.42
C SER A 161 -20.96 -25.71 36.93
N PRO A 162 -22.19 -25.68 37.47
CA PRO A 162 -22.39 -25.68 38.90
C PRO A 162 -21.99 -27.07 39.43
N LYS A 163 -21.00 -27.12 40.31
CA LYS A 163 -20.81 -28.30 41.17
C LYS A 163 -22.04 -28.41 42.07
N ILE A 164 -22.97 -29.28 41.72
CA ILE A 164 -23.99 -29.74 42.64
C ILE A 164 -23.26 -30.60 43.68
N ILE A 165 -23.12 -30.06 44.89
CA ILE A 165 -22.77 -30.81 46.08
C ILE A 165 -24.07 -31.48 46.51
N SER A 166 -24.14 -32.80 46.38
CA SER A 166 -25.18 -33.61 46.99
C SER A 166 -24.60 -34.25 48.26
N ASP A 167 -25.21 -33.93 49.40
CA ASP A 167 -25.12 -34.72 50.64
C ASP A 167 -25.75 -36.12 50.46
#